data_AF-A0A1G9V652-F1
#
_entry.id   AF-A0A1G9V652-F1
#
_cell.length_a   1.000
_cell.length_b   1.000
_cell.length_c   1.000
_cell.angle_alpha   90.00
_cell.angle_beta   90.00
_cell.angle_gamma   90.00
#
_symmetry.space_group_name_H-M   'P 1'
#
loop_
_entity.id
_entity.type
_entity.pdbx_description
1 polymer ?
#
loop_
_entity_poly.entity_id
_entity_poly.type
_entity_poly.pdbx_seq_one_letter_code
_entity_poly.pdbx_strand_id
1 'polypeptide(L)'
;MPELNCPSCGSPIDPNGQFCPSCGRQVSPPAAAAPQYQVPPPPPPQYQPPRPVYQAPPVYPAAPQNTNMAPVLGMGSYIGMMLLSGIPFVGFIMLLIWAFSSSENPNKKNYARAVLLLSVIISVLVTIIYVIVIALGLSMYDGGSFNTYP
;
A
#
# COMPACT_ATOMS: atom_id res chain seq x y z
N MET A 1 46.06 -20.41 -39.20
CA MET A 1 45.00 -19.74 -38.42
C MET A 1 43.67 -20.32 -38.87
N PRO A 2 42.85 -20.94 -38.00
CA PRO A 2 41.57 -21.49 -38.40
C PRO A 2 40.61 -20.34 -38.73
N GLU A 3 40.36 -20.09 -40.02
CA GLU A 3 39.32 -19.17 -40.46
C GLU A 3 37.96 -19.84 -40.21
N LEU A 4 37.17 -19.26 -39.32
CA LEU A 4 35.79 -19.64 -39.09
C LEU A 4 34.92 -18.75 -39.99
N ASN A 5 33.95 -19.32 -40.72
CA ASN A 5 33.02 -18.52 -41.53
C ASN A 5 31.75 -18.22 -40.72
N CYS A 6 31.21 -17.01 -40.89
CA CYS A 6 29.94 -16.63 -40.27
C CYS A 6 28.80 -17.50 -40.83
N PRO A 7 28.03 -18.23 -40.00
CA PRO A 7 26.96 -19.11 -40.47
C PRO A 7 25.76 -18.37 -41.07
N SER A 8 25.73 -17.04 -40.98
CA SER A 8 24.61 -16.22 -41.47
C SER A 8 24.90 -15.49 -42.77
N CYS A 9 26.16 -15.15 -43.06
CA CYS A 9 26.51 -14.37 -44.25
C CYS A 9 27.72 -14.90 -45.03
N GLY A 10 28.42 -15.91 -44.50
CA GLY A 10 29.53 -16.58 -45.17
C GLY A 10 30.88 -15.85 -45.12
N SER A 11 30.95 -14.61 -44.64
CA SER A 11 32.24 -13.90 -44.53
C SER A 11 33.16 -14.53 -43.49
N PRO A 12 34.50 -14.47 -43.67
CA PRO A 12 35.45 -14.91 -42.65
C PRO A 12 35.30 -14.04 -41.39
N ILE A 13 35.35 -14.69 -40.22
CA ILE A 13 35.21 -14.05 -38.91
C ILE A 13 36.32 -14.51 -37.96
N ASP A 14 36.66 -13.62 -37.02
CA ASP A 14 37.57 -13.94 -35.93
C ASP A 14 36.85 -14.86 -34.92
N PRO A 15 37.41 -16.03 -34.55
CA PRO A 15 36.83 -16.95 -33.57
C PRO A 15 36.63 -16.34 -32.17
N ASN A 16 37.36 -15.26 -31.83
CA ASN A 16 37.28 -14.57 -30.54
C ASN A 16 36.55 -13.21 -30.63
N GLY A 17 36.13 -12.79 -31.83
CA GLY A 17 35.29 -11.61 -31.99
C GLY A 17 33.90 -11.87 -31.43
N GLN A 18 33.24 -10.87 -30.83
CA GLN A 18 31.86 -11.03 -30.33
C GLN A 18 30.79 -10.80 -31.42
N PHE A 19 31.14 -10.11 -32.51
CA PHE A 19 30.21 -9.74 -33.58
C PHE A 19 30.89 -9.86 -34.95
N CYS A 20 30.11 -10.27 -35.96
CA CYS A 20 30.56 -10.34 -37.36
C CYS A 20 30.54 -8.94 -38.01
N PRO A 21 31.67 -8.42 -38.53
CA PRO A 21 31.74 -7.05 -39.07
C PRO A 21 30.95 -6.85 -40.36
N SER A 22 30.69 -7.93 -41.12
CA SER A 22 30.00 -7.85 -42.42
C SER A 22 28.46 -7.87 -42.30
N CYS A 23 27.90 -8.46 -41.24
CA CYS A 23 26.45 -8.66 -41.11
C CYS A 23 25.87 -8.32 -39.73
N GLY A 24 26.71 -8.03 -38.73
CA GLY A 24 26.31 -7.56 -37.40
C GLY A 24 25.83 -8.64 -36.41
N ARG A 25 25.82 -9.93 -36.77
CA ARG A 25 25.40 -11.00 -35.85
C ARG A 25 26.47 -11.35 -34.83
N GLN A 26 26.05 -11.72 -33.61
CA GLN A 26 26.93 -12.23 -32.57
C GLN A 26 27.48 -13.61 -32.94
N VAL A 27 28.76 -13.81 -32.69
CA VAL A 27 29.47 -15.06 -32.93
C VAL A 27 29.87 -15.63 -31.57
N SER A 28 29.10 -16.61 -31.10
CA SER A 28 29.45 -17.34 -29.88
C SER A 28 30.63 -18.27 -30.19
N PRO A 29 31.75 -18.21 -29.45
CA PRO A 29 32.84 -19.16 -29.62
C PRO A 29 32.32 -20.60 -29.46
N PRO A 30 32.81 -21.57 -30.25
CA PRO A 30 32.52 -22.97 -29.99
C PRO A 30 32.95 -23.28 -28.56
N ALA A 31 32.03 -23.77 -27.73
CA ALA A 31 32.33 -24.19 -26.37
C ALA A 31 33.51 -25.17 -26.42
N ALA A 32 34.66 -24.73 -25.87
CA ALA A 32 35.82 -25.59 -25.72
C ALA A 32 35.37 -26.87 -24.99
N ALA A 33 35.63 -28.02 -25.60
CA ALA A 33 35.27 -29.31 -25.06
C ALA A 33 35.81 -29.45 -23.62
N ALA A 34 34.90 -29.55 -22.65
CA ALA A 34 35.25 -29.74 -21.26
C ALA A 34 35.88 -31.15 -21.06
N PRO A 35 36.90 -31.30 -20.20
CA PRO A 35 37.50 -32.59 -19.91
C PRO A 35 36.48 -33.53 -19.23
N GLN A 36 36.41 -34.76 -19.72
CA GLN A 36 35.56 -35.83 -19.16
C GLN A 36 36.08 -36.23 -17.76
N TYR A 37 35.45 -35.71 -16.71
CA TYR A 37 35.64 -36.21 -15.34
C TYR A 37 34.89 -37.53 -15.15
N GLN A 38 35.59 -38.58 -14.71
CA GLN A 38 34.97 -39.80 -14.18
C GLN A 38 34.24 -39.48 -12.88
N VAL A 39 32.96 -39.80 -12.82
CA VAL A 39 32.09 -39.57 -11.66
C VAL A 39 32.31 -40.68 -10.62
N PRO A 40 32.65 -40.37 -9.35
CA PRO A 40 32.74 -41.36 -8.27
C PRO A 40 31.37 -42.02 -8.01
N PRO A 41 31.32 -43.28 -7.54
CA PRO A 41 30.06 -43.97 -7.27
C PRO A 41 29.24 -43.25 -6.19
N PRO A 42 27.90 -43.18 -6.33
CA PRO A 42 27.05 -42.41 -5.44
C PRO A 42 27.03 -42.97 -4.00
N PRO A 43 27.01 -42.12 -2.97
CA PRO A 43 26.92 -42.53 -1.58
C PRO A 43 25.55 -43.18 -1.25
N PRO A 44 25.48 -44.06 -0.23
CA PRO A 44 24.26 -44.80 0.10
C PRO A 44 23.12 -43.85 0.57
N PRO A 45 21.85 -44.21 0.28
CA PRO A 45 20.71 -43.36 0.56
C PRO A 45 20.53 -43.17 2.08
N GLN A 46 20.69 -41.94 2.56
CA GLN A 46 20.33 -41.56 3.91
C GLN A 46 18.82 -41.29 3.99
N TYR A 47 18.11 -42.06 4.82
CA TYR A 47 16.70 -41.83 5.13
C TYR A 47 16.55 -40.49 5.85
N GLN A 48 15.93 -39.51 5.19
CA GLN A 48 15.54 -38.24 5.80
C GLN A 48 14.04 -38.32 6.19
N PRO A 49 13.68 -38.01 7.44
CA PRO A 49 12.27 -37.98 7.85
C PRO A 49 11.51 -36.88 7.08
N PRO A 50 10.20 -37.05 6.83
CA PRO A 50 9.40 -36.08 6.08
C PRO A 50 9.41 -34.72 6.78
N ARG A 51 9.95 -33.69 6.11
CA ARG A 51 9.87 -32.31 6.59
C ARG A 51 8.46 -31.77 6.30
N PRO A 52 7.85 -30.99 7.21
CA PRO A 52 6.59 -30.32 6.94
C PRO A 52 6.75 -29.42 5.71
N VAL A 53 5.94 -29.66 4.68
CA VAL A 53 5.90 -28.81 3.50
C VAL A 53 5.20 -27.53 3.89
N TYR A 54 5.97 -26.49 4.21
CA TYR A 54 5.43 -25.14 4.32
C TYR A 54 4.98 -24.73 2.92
N GLN A 55 3.66 -24.79 2.68
CA GLN A 55 3.07 -24.23 1.47
C GLN A 55 3.32 -22.72 1.49
N ALA A 56 4.14 -22.25 0.56
CA ALA A 56 4.25 -20.83 0.28
C ALA A 56 2.84 -20.28 0.00
N PRO A 57 2.51 -19.06 0.45
CA PRO A 57 1.23 -18.44 0.13
C PRO A 57 1.01 -18.50 -1.37
N PRO A 58 -0.20 -18.85 -1.84
CA PRO A 58 -0.49 -18.88 -3.27
C PRO A 58 -0.13 -17.52 -3.86
N VAL A 59 0.76 -17.52 -4.87
CA VAL A 59 1.04 -16.34 -5.69
C VAL A 59 -0.23 -16.07 -6.48
N TYR A 60 -1.13 -15.31 -5.88
CA TYR A 60 -2.24 -14.65 -6.54
C TYR A 60 -1.74 -13.99 -7.84
N PRO A 61 -2.34 -14.30 -9.00
CA PRO A 61 -2.21 -13.44 -10.17
C PRO A 61 -2.56 -12.01 -9.74
N ALA A 62 -1.74 -11.03 -10.12
CA ALA A 62 -2.07 -9.63 -9.89
C ALA A 62 -3.51 -9.41 -10.36
N ALA A 63 -4.41 -9.13 -9.42
CA ALA A 63 -5.81 -8.91 -9.73
C ALA A 63 -5.89 -7.85 -10.84
N PRO A 64 -6.82 -7.98 -11.81
CA PRO A 64 -7.01 -6.95 -12.81
C PRO A 64 -7.09 -5.62 -12.05
N GLN A 65 -6.22 -4.66 -12.40
CA GLN A 65 -6.19 -3.37 -11.73
C GLN A 65 -7.56 -2.75 -11.90
N ASN A 66 -8.36 -2.92 -10.86
CA ASN A 66 -9.70 -2.44 -10.81
C ASN A 66 -9.53 -0.94 -10.77
N THR A 67 -9.87 -0.25 -11.86
CA THR A 67 -9.86 1.21 -11.98
C THR A 67 -10.80 1.87 -10.95
N ASN A 68 -11.49 1.05 -10.16
CA ASN A 68 -12.35 1.38 -9.02
C ASN A 68 -11.68 1.12 -7.65
N MET A 69 -10.39 0.75 -7.59
CA MET A 69 -9.60 0.88 -6.37
C MET A 69 -9.34 2.37 -6.17
N ALA A 70 -10.13 2.94 -5.28
CA ALA A 70 -9.94 4.26 -4.69
C ALA A 70 -8.44 4.61 -4.61
N PRO A 71 -7.98 5.67 -5.29
CA PRO A 71 -6.64 6.21 -5.10
C PRO A 71 -6.27 6.22 -3.62
N VAL A 72 -5.21 5.48 -3.28
CA VAL A 72 -4.69 5.47 -1.90
C VAL A 72 -4.31 6.89 -1.54
N LEU A 73 -5.00 7.44 -0.55
CA LEU A 73 -4.79 8.81 -0.15
C LEU A 73 -3.44 8.92 0.56
N GLY A 74 -2.57 9.78 0.05
CA GLY A 74 -1.30 10.09 0.71
C GLY A 74 -1.52 10.72 2.08
N MET A 75 -0.54 10.56 2.97
CA MET A 75 -0.61 11.04 4.36
C MET A 75 -0.94 12.53 4.46
N GLY A 76 -0.41 13.36 3.56
CA GLY A 76 -0.70 14.80 3.52
C GLY A 76 -2.18 15.13 3.30
N SER A 77 -2.92 14.28 2.58
CA SER A 77 -4.35 14.46 2.39
C SER A 77 -5.13 14.21 3.69
N TYR A 78 -4.76 13.19 4.46
CA TYR A 78 -5.36 12.93 5.78
C TYR A 78 -5.04 14.03 6.80
N ILE A 79 -3.82 14.56 6.80
CA ILE A 79 -3.43 15.66 7.68
C ILE A 79 -4.28 16.91 7.37
N GLY A 80 -4.44 17.25 6.08
CA GLY A 80 -5.31 18.35 5.67
C GLY A 80 -6.76 18.14 6.11
N MET A 81 -7.28 16.91 6.00
CA MET A 81 -8.63 16.59 6.46
C MET A 81 -8.80 16.68 7.97
N MET A 82 -7.83 16.20 8.75
CA MET A 82 -7.82 16.31 10.21
C MET A 82 -7.83 17.77 10.65
N LEU A 83 -6.97 18.62 10.06
CA LEU A 83 -6.92 20.05 10.38
C LEU A 83 -8.21 20.77 10.01
N LEU A 84 -8.79 20.47 8.84
CA LEU A 84 -10.05 21.04 8.40
C LEU A 84 -11.20 20.63 9.31
N SER A 85 -11.23 19.36 9.75
CA SER A 85 -12.23 18.85 10.70
C SER A 85 -12.12 19.45 12.11
N GLY A 86 -10.97 20.02 12.46
CA GLY A 86 -10.75 20.70 13.74
C GLY A 86 -11.51 22.02 13.87
N ILE A 87 -12.00 22.59 12.76
CA ILE A 87 -12.85 23.78 12.77
C ILE A 87 -14.32 23.32 12.85
N PRO A 88 -15.06 23.59 13.94
CA PRO A 88 -16.34 22.94 14.20
C PRO A 88 -17.39 23.20 13.12
N PHE A 89 -17.58 24.45 12.67
CA PHE A 89 -18.61 24.77 11.68
C PHE A 89 -18.17 24.45 10.24
N VAL A 90 -16.98 24.89 9.86
CA VAL A 90 -16.46 24.69 8.49
C VAL A 90 -16.15 23.21 8.23
N GLY A 91 -15.56 22.53 9.21
CA GLY A 91 -15.27 21.10 9.16
C GLY A 91 -16.54 20.27 9.03
N PHE A 92 -17.58 20.57 9.81
CA PHE A 92 -18.86 19.86 9.72
C PHE A 92 -19.52 19.99 8.33
N ILE A 93 -19.52 21.19 7.75
CA ILE A 93 -20.05 21.40 6.39
C ILE A 93 -19.20 20.68 5.33
N MET A 94 -17.87 20.71 5.43
CA MET A 94 -17.00 20.00 4.49
C MET A 94 -17.14 18.47 4.59
N LEU A 95 -17.35 17.94 5.80
CA LEU A 95 -17.64 16.52 6.00
C LEU A 95 -18.97 16.11 5.35
N LEU A 96 -20.01 16.95 5.40
CA LEU A 96 -21.28 16.71 4.70
C LEU A 96 -21.08 16.64 3.18
N ILE A 97 -20.34 17.60 2.61
CA ILE A 97 -20.04 17.64 1.17
C ILE A 97 -19.29 16.37 0.76
N TRP A 98 -18.28 15.93 1.52
CA TRP A 98 -17.53 14.71 1.18
C TRP A 98 -18.31 13.43 1.46
N ALA A 99 -19.17 13.38 2.49
CA ALA A 99 -19.96 12.19 2.81
C ALA A 99 -21.03 11.87 1.75
N PHE A 100 -21.57 12.92 1.12
CA PHE A 100 -22.65 12.83 0.12
C PHE A 100 -22.20 13.11 -1.32
N SER A 101 -20.97 13.55 -1.54
CA SER A 101 -20.42 13.69 -2.89
C SER A 101 -20.46 12.36 -3.64
N SER A 102 -20.85 12.37 -4.91
CA SER A 102 -20.90 11.20 -5.79
C SER A 102 -19.56 10.94 -6.49
N SER A 103 -18.69 11.94 -6.66
CA SER A 103 -17.45 11.87 -7.45
C SER A 103 -16.15 11.67 -6.66
N GLU A 104 -16.19 11.65 -5.33
CA GLU A 104 -14.97 11.59 -4.51
C GLU A 104 -14.42 10.16 -4.28
N ASN A 105 -13.13 10.05 -3.90
CA ASN A 105 -12.51 8.79 -3.51
C ASN A 105 -13.27 8.13 -2.35
N PRO A 106 -13.63 6.82 -2.41
CA PRO A 106 -14.44 6.19 -1.38
C PRO A 106 -13.76 6.14 -0.01
N ASN A 107 -12.42 6.15 0.07
CA ASN A 107 -11.70 6.30 1.34
C ASN A 107 -12.00 7.63 2.03
N LYS A 108 -12.08 8.72 1.26
CA LYS A 108 -12.40 10.06 1.76
C LYS A 108 -13.86 10.16 2.19
N LYS A 109 -14.77 9.51 1.47
CA LYS A 109 -16.20 9.40 1.84
C LYS A 109 -16.40 8.61 3.13
N ASN A 110 -15.71 7.47 3.27
CA ASN A 110 -15.81 6.64 4.47
C ASN A 110 -15.23 7.34 5.70
N TYR A 111 -14.09 8.03 5.54
CA TYR A 111 -13.55 8.90 6.59
C TYR A 111 -14.54 10.01 6.95
N ALA A 112 -15.10 10.71 5.95
CA ALA A 112 -16.05 11.79 6.20
C ALA A 112 -17.30 11.28 6.95
N ARG A 113 -17.88 10.15 6.54
CA ARG A 113 -19.03 9.53 7.22
C ARG A 113 -18.70 9.12 8.66
N ALA A 114 -17.54 8.52 8.89
CA ALA A 114 -17.11 8.11 10.23
C ALA A 114 -16.92 9.31 11.17
N VAL A 115 -16.21 10.35 10.70
CA VAL A 115 -15.96 11.57 11.49
C VAL A 115 -17.26 12.35 11.71
N LEU A 116 -18.16 12.40 10.73
CA LEU A 116 -19.45 13.07 10.88
C LEU A 116 -20.29 12.37 11.95
N LEU A 117 -20.40 11.04 11.91
CA LEU A 117 -21.08 10.27 12.95
C LEU A 117 -20.47 10.53 14.34
N LEU A 118 -19.15 10.51 14.44
CA LEU A 118 -18.45 10.81 15.70
C LEU A 118 -18.72 12.25 16.18
N SER A 119 -18.72 13.23 15.28
CA SER A 119 -18.97 14.63 15.61
C SER A 119 -20.38 14.85 16.18
N VAL A 120 -21.38 14.16 15.63
CA VAL A 120 -22.76 14.21 16.14
C VAL A 120 -22.84 13.60 17.53
N ILE A 121 -22.26 12.42 17.74
CA ILE A 121 -22.24 11.75 19.06
C ILE A 121 -21.58 12.66 20.11
N ILE A 122 -20.40 13.20 19.81
CA ILE A 122 -19.69 14.10 20.73
C ILE A 122 -20.53 15.35 21.01
N SER A 123 -21.13 15.96 19.98
CA SER A 123 -21.98 17.15 20.17
C SER A 123 -23.15 16.89 21.12
N VAL A 124 -23.84 15.74 20.99
CA VAL A 124 -24.94 15.35 21.87
C VAL A 124 -24.44 15.17 23.31
N LEU A 125 -23.34 14.46 23.52
CA LEU A 125 -22.77 14.26 24.85
C LEU A 125 -22.37 15.58 25.52
N VAL A 126 -21.71 16.47 24.78
CA VAL A 126 -21.32 17.80 25.28
C VAL A 126 -22.55 18.63 25.64
N THR A 127 -23.60 18.62 24.81
CA THR A 127 -24.83 19.36 25.14
C THR A 127 -25.52 18.83 26.39
N ILE A 128 -25.58 17.51 26.59
CA ILE A 128 -26.14 16.91 27.81
C ILE A 128 -25.34 17.33 29.05
N ILE A 129 -24.01 17.21 28.99
CA ILE A 129 -23.13 17.62 30.09
C ILE A 129 -23.29 19.11 30.39
N TYR A 130 -23.32 19.95 29.35
CA TYR A 130 -23.49 21.40 29.49
C TYR A 130 -24.81 21.76 30.18
N VAL A 131 -25.92 21.11 29.80
CA VAL A 131 -27.23 21.31 30.45
C VAL A 131 -27.18 20.90 31.93
N ILE A 132 -26.54 19.78 32.25
CA ILE A 132 -26.38 19.34 33.65
C ILE A 132 -25.56 20.36 34.45
N VAL A 133 -24.43 20.81 33.91
CA VAL A 133 -23.57 21.80 34.57
C VAL A 133 -24.31 23.12 34.80
N ILE A 134 -25.07 23.60 33.82
CA ILE A 134 -25.89 24.81 33.98
C ILE A 134 -26.96 24.59 35.03
N ALA A 135 -27.71 23.49 34.99
CA ALA A 135 -28.78 23.22 35.95
C ALA A 135 -28.24 23.15 37.39
N LEU A 136 -27.09 22.50 37.59
CA LEU A 136 -26.41 22.45 38.88
C LEU A 136 -25.88 23.84 39.30
N GLY A 137 -25.30 24.60 38.37
CA GLY A 137 -24.78 25.94 38.62
C GLY A 137 -25.87 26.95 38.98
N LEU A 138 -27.02 26.90 38.30
CA LEU A 138 -28.19 27.73 38.63
C LEU A 138 -28.76 27.37 40.00
N SER A 139 -28.82 26.07 40.33
CA SER A 139 -29.28 25.60 41.65
C SER A 139 -28.39 26.12 42.80
N MET A 140 -27.08 26.26 42.55
CA MET A 140 -26.13 26.85 43.50
C MET A 140 -26.21 28.38 43.55
N TYR A 141 -26.48 29.04 42.43
CA TYR A 141 -26.64 30.50 42.34
C TYR A 141 -27.84 30.99 43.17
N ASP A 142 -29.00 30.31 43.05
CA ASP A 142 -30.20 30.69 43.81
C ASP A 142 -30.01 30.51 45.33
N GLY A 143 -29.32 29.43 45.76
CA GLY A 143 -29.01 29.17 47.17
C GLY A 143 -28.09 30.19 47.84
N GLY A 144 -27.27 30.92 47.07
CA GLY A 144 -26.40 31.98 47.59
C GLY A 144 -27.15 33.28 47.90
N SER A 145 -28.21 33.57 47.14
CA SER A 145 -29.01 34.80 47.28
C SER A 145 -29.98 34.79 48.48
N PHE A 146 -30.34 33.61 49.00
CA PHE A 146 -31.27 33.49 50.13
C PHE A 146 -30.60 33.73 51.50
N ASN A 147 -29.27 33.65 51.60
CA ASN A 147 -28.51 33.84 52.85
C ASN A 147 -28.09 35.30 53.11
N THR A 148 -28.50 36.25 52.27
CA THR A 148 -28.05 37.66 52.34
C THR A 148 -29.17 38.67 52.63
N TYR A 149 -30.40 38.22 52.89
CA TYR A 149 -31.46 39.10 53.42
C TYR A 149 -31.44 39.03 54.96
N PRO A 150 -31.11 40.13 55.66
CA PRO A 150 -31.14 40.19 57.13
C PRO A 150 -32.57 40.16 57.69
#